data_AF-A0A2N1PXW4-F1
#
_entry.id   AF-A0A2N1PXW4-F1
#
_cell.length_a   1.000
_cell.length_b   1.000
_cell.length_c   1.000
_cell.angle_alpha   90.00
_cell.angle_beta   90.00
_cell.angle_gamma   90.00
#
_symmetry.space_group_name_H-M   'P 1'
#
loop_
_entity.id
_entity.type
_entity.pdbx_description
1 polymer ?
#
loop_
_entity_poly.entity_id
_entity_poly.type
_entity_poly.pdbx_seq_one_letter_code
_entity_poly.pdbx_strand_id
1 'polypeptide(L)'
;MYMKLVDLSVKAFLEEVDSTKPAPGGGSVAALSSALGIGLISMVGKITTTKKKFQKFSKELQLEFYDVLNALEIMVKEMLHLVEADTEAFTEIMKAYQLPSDTIDQEKARKESIKKATEHAILIPIKVASLSLSAFHHMPFMTEHGLKTAISDLGVAALNLSTGVDGACMNALINLPGLEDPIAERQYKNQVDQIMEEAHQMRDEILEKVYEFLRS
;
A
#
# COMPACT_ATOMS: atom_id res chain seq x y z
N MET A 1 6.80 17.64 20.04
CA MET A 1 6.73 16.25 19.57
C MET A 1 5.98 16.28 18.26
N TYR A 2 6.60 15.84 17.16
CA TYR A 2 5.93 15.78 15.87
C TYR A 2 4.82 14.73 15.96
N MET A 3 3.60 15.07 15.55
CA MET A 3 2.47 14.13 15.53
C MET A 3 2.56 13.31 14.25
N LYS A 4 2.40 11.99 14.34
CA LYS A 4 2.42 11.12 13.15
C LYS A 4 1.26 11.48 12.22
N LEU A 5 1.46 11.38 10.92
CA LEU A 5 0.41 11.54 9.90
C LEU A 5 -0.80 10.67 10.20
N VAL A 6 -0.60 9.42 10.63
CA VAL A 6 -1.69 8.49 10.94
C VAL A 6 -2.45 8.82 12.22
N ASP A 7 -1.91 9.70 13.07
CA ASP A 7 -2.57 10.19 14.29
C ASP A 7 -3.35 11.50 14.03
N LEU A 8 -3.23 12.08 12.83
CA LEU A 8 -3.98 13.27 12.43
C LEU A 8 -5.45 12.94 12.20
N SER A 9 -6.32 13.93 12.44
CA SER A 9 -7.67 13.86 11.88
C SER A 9 -7.60 13.82 10.35
N VAL A 10 -8.58 13.19 9.69
CA VAL A 10 -8.66 13.17 8.21
C VAL A 10 -8.56 14.57 7.62
N LYS A 11 -9.15 15.57 8.27
CA LYS A 11 -9.08 16.97 7.87
C LYS A 11 -7.63 17.50 7.93
N ALA A 12 -6.94 17.27 9.03
CA ALA A 12 -5.57 17.73 9.22
C ALA A 12 -4.58 16.99 8.30
N PHE A 13 -4.78 15.69 8.05
CA PHE A 13 -4.00 14.94 7.06
C PHE A 13 -4.18 15.54 5.66
N LEU A 14 -5.42 15.84 5.26
CA LEU A 14 -5.70 16.49 3.97
C LEU A 14 -5.05 17.88 3.87
N GLU A 15 -5.09 18.68 4.93
CA GLU A 15 -4.41 19.99 4.99
C GLU A 15 -2.88 19.86 4.85
N GLU A 16 -2.27 18.79 5.39
CA GLU A 16 -0.83 18.52 5.22
C GLU A 16 -0.48 18.08 3.79
N VAL A 17 -1.32 17.25 3.16
CA VAL A 17 -1.19 16.85 1.74
C VAL A 17 -1.38 18.04 0.80
N ASP A 18 -2.33 18.93 1.09
CA ASP A 18 -2.61 20.18 0.34
C ASP A 18 -1.73 21.35 0.81
N SER A 19 -0.51 21.06 1.23
CA SER A 19 0.44 22.08 1.67
C SER A 19 1.56 22.30 0.65
N THR A 20 2.32 23.38 0.80
CA THR A 20 3.51 23.64 -0.03
C THR A 20 4.75 22.84 0.45
N LYS A 21 4.59 21.98 1.47
CA LYS A 21 5.68 21.13 1.95
C LYS A 21 5.90 19.98 0.96
N PRO A 22 7.13 19.47 0.83
CA PRO A 22 7.42 18.40 -0.11
C PRO A 22 6.88 17.03 0.34
N ALA A 23 6.51 16.87 1.61
CA ALA A 23 5.90 15.67 2.18
C ALA A 23 4.91 16.05 3.30
N PRO A 24 3.84 15.27 3.53
CA PRO A 24 3.49 14.00 2.88
C PRO A 24 3.09 14.16 1.41
N GLY A 25 3.41 13.15 0.60
CA GLY A 25 3.19 13.16 -0.85
C GLY A 25 2.36 11.98 -1.36
N GLY A 26 2.51 11.68 -2.66
CA GLY A 26 1.78 10.61 -3.33
C GLY A 26 2.03 9.23 -2.74
N GLY A 27 3.23 8.94 -2.23
CA GLY A 27 3.55 7.65 -1.59
C GLY A 27 2.78 7.44 -0.29
N SER A 28 2.77 8.43 0.62
CA SER A 28 1.94 8.41 1.83
C SER A 28 0.45 8.23 1.51
N VAL A 29 -0.07 8.91 0.48
CA VAL A 29 -1.48 8.77 0.06
C VAL A 29 -1.77 7.41 -0.56
N ALA A 30 -0.84 6.83 -1.32
CA ALA A 30 -0.96 5.49 -1.88
C ALA A 30 -1.00 4.40 -0.79
N ALA A 31 -0.14 4.52 0.22
CA ALA A 31 -0.16 3.66 1.40
C ALA A 31 -1.49 3.79 2.16
N LEU A 32 -1.97 5.02 2.41
CA LEU A 32 -3.24 5.25 3.09
C LEU A 32 -4.42 4.69 2.30
N SER A 33 -4.46 4.89 0.98
CA SER A 33 -5.49 4.33 0.09
C SER A 33 -5.52 2.81 0.21
N SER A 34 -4.36 2.16 0.19
CA SER A 34 -4.26 0.72 0.39
C SER A 34 -4.78 0.29 1.76
N ALA A 35 -4.42 1.01 2.83
CA ALA A 35 -4.89 0.72 4.19
C ALA A 35 -6.42 0.81 4.30
N LEU A 36 -7.05 1.80 3.65
CA LEU A 36 -8.50 1.94 3.58
C LEU A 36 -9.14 0.76 2.84
N GLY A 37 -8.54 0.32 1.71
CA GLY A 37 -8.99 -0.85 0.97
C GLY A 37 -8.94 -2.13 1.81
N ILE A 38 -7.80 -2.41 2.47
CA ILE A 38 -7.64 -3.54 3.37
C ILE A 38 -8.66 -3.47 4.52
N GLY A 39 -8.87 -2.28 5.07
CA GLY A 39 -9.85 -2.02 6.13
C GLY A 39 -11.27 -2.42 5.72
N LEU A 40 -11.69 -2.11 4.49
CA LEU A 40 -13.00 -2.50 3.96
C LEU A 40 -13.12 -4.02 3.79
N ILE A 41 -12.08 -4.70 3.30
CA ILE A 41 -12.06 -6.18 3.22
C ILE A 41 -12.22 -6.77 4.63
N SER A 42 -11.44 -6.26 5.59
CA SER A 42 -11.50 -6.69 7.00
C SER A 42 -12.88 -6.44 7.62
N MET A 43 -13.50 -5.29 7.34
CA MET A 43 -14.85 -4.96 7.79
C MET A 43 -15.88 -5.96 7.27
N VAL A 44 -15.86 -6.28 5.97
CA VAL A 44 -16.80 -7.25 5.38
C VAL A 44 -16.62 -8.63 6.03
N GLY A 45 -15.37 -9.07 6.24
CA GLY A 45 -15.08 -10.32 6.93
C GLY A 45 -15.61 -10.33 8.37
N LYS A 46 -15.29 -9.28 9.16
CA LYS A 46 -15.76 -9.12 10.54
C LYS A 46 -17.29 -9.10 10.63
N ILE A 47 -17.97 -8.40 9.73
CA ILE A 47 -19.44 -8.40 9.72
C ILE A 47 -19.96 -9.79 9.38
N THR A 48 -19.30 -10.52 8.48
CA THR A 48 -19.70 -11.87 8.07
C THR A 48 -19.68 -12.84 9.25
N THR A 49 -18.65 -12.80 10.10
CA THR A 49 -18.54 -13.68 11.28
C THR A 49 -19.65 -13.48 12.31
N THR A 50 -20.29 -12.31 12.33
CA THR A 50 -21.43 -12.04 13.24
C THR A 50 -22.75 -12.61 12.75
N LYS A 51 -22.84 -13.12 11.52
CA LYS A 51 -24.10 -13.59 10.93
C LYS A 51 -24.38 -15.04 11.29
N LYS A 52 -25.66 -15.38 11.49
CA LYS A 52 -26.13 -16.77 11.68
C LYS A 52 -25.71 -17.71 10.55
N LYS A 53 -25.58 -17.20 9.31
CA LYS A 53 -25.11 -17.99 8.17
C LYS A 53 -23.67 -18.50 8.35
N PHE A 54 -22.82 -17.74 9.02
CA PHE A 54 -21.43 -18.09 9.24
C PHE A 54 -21.29 -19.30 10.17
N GLN A 55 -22.16 -19.39 11.19
CA GLN A 55 -22.22 -20.55 12.09
C GLN A 55 -22.56 -21.87 11.39
N LYS A 56 -23.11 -21.80 10.17
CA LYS A 56 -23.44 -22.97 9.33
C LYS A 56 -22.31 -23.35 8.37
N PHE A 57 -21.26 -22.55 8.26
CA PHE A 57 -20.09 -22.91 7.46
C PHE A 57 -19.35 -24.10 8.10
N SER A 58 -18.62 -24.85 7.28
CA SER A 58 -17.74 -25.90 7.79
C SER A 58 -16.68 -25.29 8.72
N LYS A 59 -16.09 -26.12 9.61
CA LYS A 59 -15.06 -25.63 10.53
C LYS A 59 -13.84 -25.10 9.79
N GLU A 60 -13.51 -25.76 8.68
CA GLU A 60 -12.39 -25.41 7.80
C GLU A 60 -12.59 -24.02 7.21
N LEU A 61 -13.78 -23.72 6.67
CA LEU A 61 -14.09 -22.40 6.12
C LEU A 61 -14.12 -21.33 7.21
N GLN A 62 -14.61 -21.65 8.42
CA GLN A 62 -14.56 -20.70 9.53
C GLN A 62 -13.11 -20.37 9.94
N LEU A 63 -12.22 -21.36 9.98
CA LEU A 63 -10.79 -21.15 10.27
C LEU A 63 -10.13 -20.28 9.19
N GLU A 64 -10.37 -20.57 7.92
CA GLU A 64 -9.85 -19.76 6.81
C GLU A 64 -10.29 -18.29 6.90
N PHE A 65 -11.54 -18.02 7.30
CA PHE A 65 -12.00 -16.65 7.57
C PHE A 65 -11.18 -15.95 8.66
N TYR A 66 -10.86 -16.64 9.75
CA TYR A 66 -10.07 -16.06 10.84
C TYR A 66 -8.62 -15.84 10.42
N ASP A 67 -8.05 -16.74 9.63
CA ASP A 67 -6.70 -16.61 9.07
C ASP A 67 -6.60 -15.39 8.14
N VAL A 68 -7.58 -15.24 7.23
CA VAL A 68 -7.68 -14.07 6.34
C VAL A 68 -7.84 -12.78 7.17
N LEU A 69 -8.70 -12.77 8.19
CA LEU A 69 -8.89 -11.59 9.03
C LEU A 69 -7.63 -11.20 9.80
N ASN A 70 -6.88 -12.18 10.31
CA ASN A 70 -5.61 -11.95 10.99
C ASN A 70 -4.55 -11.40 10.03
N ALA A 71 -4.45 -11.96 8.82
CA ALA A 71 -3.56 -11.45 7.78
C ALA A 71 -3.88 -9.98 7.45
N LEU A 72 -5.15 -9.66 7.19
CA LEU A 72 -5.59 -8.29 6.89
C LEU A 72 -5.29 -7.31 8.04
N GLU A 73 -5.44 -7.72 9.30
CA GLU A 73 -5.10 -6.87 10.45
C GLU A 73 -3.61 -6.52 10.50
N ILE A 74 -2.75 -7.51 10.23
CA ILE A 74 -1.30 -7.31 10.16
C ILE A 74 -0.96 -6.37 9.00
N MET A 75 -1.58 -6.59 7.83
CA MET A 75 -1.36 -5.75 6.64
C MET A 75 -1.76 -4.28 6.89
N VAL A 76 -2.90 -4.01 7.58
CA VAL A 76 -3.28 -2.63 7.92
C VAL A 76 -2.24 -1.96 8.80
N LYS A 77 -1.75 -2.65 9.85
CA LYS A 77 -0.75 -2.08 10.76
C LYS A 77 0.55 -1.73 10.02
N GLU A 78 0.99 -2.63 9.14
CA GLU A 78 2.16 -2.41 8.30
C GLU A 78 1.92 -1.24 7.32
N MET A 79 0.75 -1.18 6.69
CA MET A 79 0.44 -0.11 5.75
C MET A 79 0.39 1.27 6.42
N LEU A 80 -0.12 1.35 7.65
CA LEU A 80 -0.08 2.58 8.46
C LEU A 80 1.35 3.00 8.81
N HIS A 81 2.26 2.04 9.05
CA HIS A 81 3.68 2.37 9.21
C HIS A 81 4.28 2.94 7.92
N LEU A 82 3.91 2.37 6.77
CA LEU A 82 4.40 2.82 5.45
C LEU A 82 3.92 4.24 5.06
N VAL A 83 2.78 4.70 5.60
CA VAL A 83 2.33 6.11 5.42
C VAL A 83 3.38 7.09 5.95
N GLU A 84 3.99 6.80 7.11
CA GLU A 84 5.08 7.62 7.67
C GLU A 84 6.39 7.39 6.93
N ALA A 85 6.70 6.12 6.62
CA ALA A 85 7.99 5.74 6.07
C ALA A 85 8.31 6.45 4.74
N ASP A 86 7.30 6.77 3.93
CA ASP A 86 7.47 7.56 2.69
C ASP A 86 8.02 8.98 2.98
N THR A 87 7.46 9.65 3.99
CA THR A 87 7.90 10.99 4.41
C THR A 87 9.30 10.94 5.04
N GLU A 88 9.59 9.89 5.80
CA GLU A 88 10.91 9.66 6.39
C GLU A 88 11.98 9.42 5.31
N ALA A 89 11.70 8.55 4.33
CA ALA A 89 12.60 8.27 3.21
C ALA A 89 12.90 9.53 2.36
N PHE A 90 11.88 10.34 2.08
CA PHE A 90 12.09 11.63 1.41
C PHE A 90 12.99 12.57 2.22
N THR A 91 12.77 12.63 3.54
CA THR A 91 13.59 13.45 4.44
C THR A 91 15.05 12.96 4.48
N GLU A 92 15.29 11.66 4.43
CA GLU A 92 16.62 11.07 4.36
C GLU A 92 17.36 11.44 3.08
N ILE A 93 16.68 11.42 1.93
CA ILE A 93 17.25 11.90 0.66
C ILE A 93 17.69 13.35 0.79
N MET A 94 16.83 14.22 1.30
CA MET A 94 17.13 15.64 1.46
C MET A 94 18.33 15.88 2.39
N LYS A 95 18.40 15.16 3.52
CA LYS A 95 19.53 15.21 4.45
C LYS A 95 20.83 14.72 3.80
N ALA A 96 20.77 13.65 3.02
CA ALA A 96 21.94 13.11 2.32
C ALA A 96 22.52 14.13 1.34
N TYR A 97 21.66 14.86 0.60
CA TYR A 97 22.10 15.92 -0.30
C TYR A 97 22.72 17.13 0.40
N GLN A 98 22.36 17.39 1.66
CA GLN A 98 22.89 18.49 2.47
C GLN A 98 24.24 18.19 3.15
N LEU A 99 24.74 16.95 3.10
CA LEU A 99 26.03 16.61 3.68
C LEU A 99 27.18 17.40 3.01
N PRO A 100 28.23 17.77 3.77
CA PRO A 100 29.41 18.44 3.21
C PRO A 100 30.10 17.63 2.10
N SER A 101 30.83 18.32 1.24
CA SER A 101 31.58 17.70 0.14
C SER A 101 32.90 18.42 -0.15
N ASP A 102 33.53 19.02 0.87
CA ASP A 102 34.74 19.83 0.73
C ASP A 102 36.02 18.98 0.71
N THR A 103 35.95 17.73 1.21
CA THR A 103 37.06 16.77 1.20
C THR A 103 36.67 15.47 0.51
N ILE A 104 37.67 14.70 0.06
CA ILE A 104 37.46 13.38 -0.58
C ILE A 104 36.66 12.44 0.35
N ASP A 105 36.96 12.44 1.65
CA ASP A 105 36.25 11.62 2.62
C ASP A 105 34.80 12.06 2.81
N GLN A 106 34.54 13.39 2.80
CA GLN A 106 33.20 13.94 2.87
C GLN A 106 32.40 13.63 1.60
N GLU A 107 32.99 13.77 0.43
CA GLU A 107 32.35 13.44 -0.86
C GLU A 107 31.98 11.95 -0.92
N LYS A 108 32.88 11.07 -0.47
CA LYS A 108 32.61 9.63 -0.40
C LYS A 108 31.47 9.31 0.57
N ALA A 109 31.48 9.90 1.77
CA ALA A 109 30.42 9.70 2.76
C ALA A 109 29.06 10.22 2.27
N ARG A 110 29.05 11.40 1.63
CA ARG A 110 27.86 11.97 1.00
C ARG A 110 27.29 11.07 -0.08
N LYS A 111 28.14 10.57 -0.99
CA LYS A 111 27.72 9.67 -2.07
C LYS A 111 27.09 8.38 -1.52
N GLU A 112 27.72 7.76 -0.52
CA GLU A 112 27.19 6.57 0.14
C GLU A 112 25.84 6.84 0.83
N SER A 113 25.69 8.01 1.47
CA SER A 113 24.42 8.40 2.09
C SER A 113 23.31 8.60 1.07
N ILE A 114 23.60 9.24 -0.07
CA ILE A 114 22.62 9.45 -1.15
C ILE A 114 22.19 8.10 -1.73
N LYS A 115 23.14 7.19 -1.96
CA LYS A 115 22.85 5.84 -2.44
C LYS A 115 21.89 5.10 -1.52
N LYS A 116 22.19 5.03 -0.22
CA LYS A 116 21.32 4.37 0.78
C LYS A 116 19.94 4.99 0.87
N ALA A 117 19.86 6.32 0.89
CA ALA A 117 18.57 7.01 0.95
C ALA A 117 17.74 6.78 -0.32
N THR A 118 18.38 6.71 -1.48
CA THR A 118 17.72 6.41 -2.76
C THR A 118 17.20 4.98 -2.80
N GLU A 119 18.01 4.00 -2.37
CA GLU A 119 17.57 2.60 -2.23
C GLU A 119 16.36 2.49 -1.29
N HIS A 120 16.40 3.19 -0.15
CA HIS A 120 15.29 3.20 0.80
C HIS A 120 14.01 3.80 0.18
N ALA A 121 14.12 4.93 -0.52
CA ALA A 121 12.99 5.58 -1.20
C ALA A 121 12.42 4.77 -2.38
N ILE A 122 13.16 3.80 -2.91
CA ILE A 122 12.66 2.81 -3.89
C ILE A 122 11.94 1.66 -3.18
N LEU A 123 12.51 1.17 -2.07
CA LEU A 123 12.01 -0.02 -1.38
C LEU A 123 10.67 0.22 -0.65
N ILE A 124 10.46 1.40 -0.07
CA ILE A 124 9.19 1.75 0.59
C ILE A 124 7.98 1.64 -0.37
N PRO A 125 7.96 2.31 -1.53
CA PRO A 125 6.84 2.18 -2.46
C PRO A 125 6.71 0.74 -3.03
N ILE A 126 7.80 0.03 -3.29
CA ILE A 126 7.72 -1.38 -3.72
C ILE A 126 7.05 -2.24 -2.65
N LYS A 127 7.33 -1.98 -1.37
CA LYS A 127 6.70 -2.67 -0.24
C LYS A 127 5.20 -2.35 -0.17
N VAL A 128 4.80 -1.09 -0.35
CA VAL A 128 3.39 -0.69 -0.44
C VAL A 128 2.70 -1.45 -1.58
N ALA A 129 3.23 -1.40 -2.79
CA ALA A 129 2.65 -2.06 -3.96
C ALA A 129 2.50 -3.58 -3.76
N SER A 130 3.55 -4.23 -3.24
CA SER A 130 3.55 -5.69 -2.98
C SER A 130 2.54 -6.08 -1.90
N LEU A 131 2.40 -5.27 -0.84
CA LEU A 131 1.45 -5.53 0.24
C LEU A 131 0.00 -5.30 -0.22
N SER A 132 -0.23 -4.30 -1.08
CA SER A 132 -1.53 -4.05 -1.71
C SER A 132 -1.94 -5.18 -2.64
N LEU A 133 -1.01 -5.73 -3.43
CA LEU A 133 -1.26 -6.94 -4.23
C LEU A 133 -1.56 -8.15 -3.33
N SER A 134 -0.82 -8.34 -2.24
CA SER A 134 -1.11 -9.41 -1.28
C SER A 134 -2.52 -9.28 -0.68
N ALA A 135 -3.01 -8.06 -0.48
CA ALA A 135 -4.39 -7.83 -0.06
C ALA A 135 -5.43 -8.17 -1.14
N PHE A 136 -5.13 -7.92 -2.42
CA PHE A 136 -5.96 -8.37 -3.54
C PHE A 136 -6.15 -9.89 -3.54
N HIS A 137 -5.12 -10.67 -3.17
CA HIS A 137 -5.23 -12.14 -3.08
C HIS A 137 -6.27 -12.64 -2.08
N HIS A 138 -6.67 -11.83 -1.09
CA HIS A 138 -7.75 -12.17 -0.16
C HIS A 138 -9.14 -11.81 -0.67
N MET A 139 -9.25 -10.99 -1.71
CA MET A 139 -10.53 -10.49 -2.21
C MET A 139 -11.39 -11.56 -2.88
N PRO A 140 -10.88 -12.50 -3.70
CA PRO A 140 -11.70 -13.57 -4.27
C PRO A 140 -12.45 -14.35 -3.19
N PHE A 141 -11.74 -14.80 -2.14
CA PHE A 141 -12.33 -15.47 -0.98
C PHE A 141 -13.41 -14.60 -0.30
N MET A 142 -13.12 -13.32 -0.07
CA MET A 142 -14.06 -12.41 0.59
C MET A 142 -15.29 -12.13 -0.27
N THR A 143 -15.14 -11.99 -1.59
CA THR A 143 -16.26 -11.79 -2.53
C THR A 143 -17.15 -13.02 -2.60
N GLU A 144 -16.58 -14.21 -2.51
CA GLU A 144 -17.32 -15.48 -2.59
C GLU A 144 -18.12 -15.74 -1.31
N HIS A 145 -17.46 -15.71 -0.15
CA HIS A 145 -18.05 -16.18 1.10
C HIS A 145 -18.53 -15.07 2.05
N GLY A 146 -18.07 -13.83 1.81
CA GLY A 146 -18.38 -12.67 2.64
C GLY A 146 -19.86 -12.27 2.63
N LEU A 147 -20.16 -11.17 3.29
CA LEU A 147 -21.51 -10.63 3.35
C LEU A 147 -21.89 -10.01 2.01
N LYS A 148 -22.74 -10.69 1.23
CA LYS A 148 -23.20 -10.23 -0.09
C LYS A 148 -23.82 -8.84 -0.09
N THR A 149 -24.54 -8.44 0.98
CA THR A 149 -25.12 -7.09 1.08
C THR A 149 -24.08 -5.99 1.28
N ALA A 150 -22.81 -6.33 1.51
CA ALA A 150 -21.68 -5.41 1.64
C ALA A 150 -20.73 -5.52 0.42
N ILE A 151 -21.20 -6.07 -0.71
CA ILE A 151 -20.34 -6.24 -1.90
C ILE A 151 -19.88 -4.91 -2.50
N SER A 152 -20.65 -3.82 -2.32
CA SER A 152 -20.24 -2.48 -2.73
C SER A 152 -18.98 -2.03 -1.99
N ASP A 153 -18.83 -2.41 -0.71
CA ASP A 153 -17.64 -2.11 0.10
C ASP A 153 -16.41 -2.84 -0.46
N LEU A 154 -16.59 -4.07 -0.98
CA LEU A 154 -15.51 -4.79 -1.68
C LEU A 154 -15.16 -4.14 -3.02
N GLY A 155 -16.13 -3.56 -3.75
CA GLY A 155 -15.84 -2.78 -4.95
C GLY A 155 -14.99 -1.55 -4.65
N VAL A 156 -15.34 -0.79 -3.60
CA VAL A 156 -14.53 0.36 -3.16
C VAL A 156 -13.15 -0.09 -2.64
N ALA A 157 -13.07 -1.25 -1.98
CA ALA A 157 -11.79 -1.82 -1.56
C ALA A 157 -10.86 -2.12 -2.75
N ALA A 158 -11.38 -2.73 -3.82
CA ALA A 158 -10.60 -3.02 -5.03
C ALA A 158 -10.05 -1.74 -5.68
N LEU A 159 -10.86 -0.68 -5.75
CA LEU A 159 -10.44 0.60 -6.31
C LEU A 159 -9.36 1.29 -5.46
N ASN A 160 -9.49 1.22 -4.13
CA ASN A 160 -8.51 1.78 -3.19
C ASN A 160 -7.18 1.02 -3.26
N LEU A 161 -7.22 -0.31 -3.30
CA LEU A 161 -6.01 -1.13 -3.50
C LEU A 161 -5.35 -0.85 -4.84
N SER A 162 -6.12 -0.71 -5.93
CA SER A 162 -5.57 -0.35 -7.25
C SER A 162 -4.89 1.01 -7.23
N THR A 163 -5.52 2.01 -6.60
CA THR A 163 -4.93 3.35 -6.43
C THR A 163 -3.63 3.27 -5.64
N GLY A 164 -3.62 2.44 -4.60
CA GLY A 164 -2.44 2.17 -3.79
C GLY A 164 -1.29 1.50 -4.56
N VAL A 165 -1.58 0.48 -5.36
CA VAL A 165 -0.61 -0.18 -6.25
C VAL A 165 -0.05 0.81 -7.25
N ASP A 166 -0.90 1.48 -8.03
CA ASP A 166 -0.48 2.37 -9.10
C ASP A 166 0.30 3.57 -8.55
N GLY A 167 -0.20 4.18 -7.48
CA GLY A 167 0.47 5.29 -6.81
C GLY A 167 1.84 4.89 -6.27
N ALA A 168 1.94 3.74 -5.61
CA ALA A 168 3.22 3.25 -5.10
C ALA A 168 4.19 2.91 -6.24
N CYS A 169 3.75 2.22 -7.29
CA CYS A 169 4.55 1.92 -8.46
C CYS A 169 5.11 3.20 -9.12
N MET A 170 4.30 4.25 -9.27
CA MET A 170 4.78 5.56 -9.77
C MET A 170 5.86 6.16 -8.87
N ASN A 171 5.70 6.08 -7.54
CA ASN A 171 6.68 6.57 -6.57
C ASN A 171 7.97 5.72 -6.54
N ALA A 172 7.91 4.42 -6.84
CA ALA A 172 9.10 3.62 -7.04
C ALA A 172 9.83 4.05 -8.33
N LEU A 173 9.11 4.09 -9.46
CA LEU A 173 9.65 4.38 -10.79
C LEU A 173 10.34 5.74 -10.87
N ILE A 174 9.83 6.77 -10.19
CA ILE A 174 10.46 8.11 -10.22
C ILE A 174 11.82 8.14 -9.51
N ASN A 175 12.05 7.25 -8.54
CA ASN A 175 13.30 7.16 -7.78
C ASN A 175 14.33 6.22 -8.43
N LEU A 176 13.89 5.27 -9.28
CA LEU A 176 14.77 4.31 -9.93
C LEU A 176 15.94 4.91 -10.74
N PRO A 177 15.79 6.02 -11.49
CA PRO A 177 16.92 6.63 -12.20
C PRO A 177 18.05 7.12 -11.29
N GLY A 178 17.78 7.31 -9.99
CA GLY A 178 18.79 7.66 -9.00
C GLY A 178 19.63 6.47 -8.50
N LEU A 179 19.26 5.24 -8.86
CA LEU A 179 19.96 4.03 -8.45
C LEU A 179 21.20 3.81 -9.33
N GLU A 180 22.40 3.87 -8.73
CA GLU A 180 23.66 3.55 -9.41
C GLU A 180 23.89 2.02 -9.56
N ASP A 181 22.86 1.28 -9.98
CA ASP A 181 22.89 -0.17 -10.24
C ASP A 181 21.89 -0.54 -11.35
N PRO A 182 22.33 -0.65 -12.62
CA PRO A 182 21.46 -0.95 -13.75
C PRO A 182 20.80 -2.33 -13.71
N ILE A 183 21.39 -3.29 -12.97
CA ILE A 183 20.82 -4.63 -12.84
C ILE A 183 19.64 -4.57 -11.86
N ALA A 184 19.86 -3.97 -10.69
CA ALA A 184 18.81 -3.77 -9.70
C ALA A 184 17.68 -2.88 -10.25
N GLU A 185 18.00 -1.81 -10.98
CA GLU A 185 17.01 -0.94 -11.62
C GLU A 185 16.08 -1.74 -12.55
N ARG A 186 16.64 -2.63 -13.37
CA ARG A 186 15.86 -3.50 -14.27
C ARG A 186 15.00 -4.50 -13.48
N GLN A 187 15.54 -5.06 -12.40
CA GLN A 187 14.78 -5.98 -11.54
C GLN A 187 13.56 -5.30 -10.92
N TYR A 188 13.74 -4.08 -10.39
CA TYR A 188 12.63 -3.33 -9.81
C TYR A 188 11.60 -2.89 -10.84
N LYS A 189 12.01 -2.50 -12.07
CA LYS A 189 11.08 -2.23 -13.18
C LYS A 189 10.21 -3.45 -13.50
N ASN A 190 10.83 -4.61 -13.68
CA ASN A 190 10.11 -5.85 -13.95
C ASN A 190 9.15 -6.21 -12.80
N GLN A 191 9.58 -6.00 -11.55
CA GLN A 191 8.74 -6.24 -10.38
C GLN A 191 7.51 -5.32 -10.36
N VAL A 192 7.70 -4.03 -10.67
CA VAL A 192 6.60 -3.06 -10.78
C VAL A 192 5.61 -3.48 -11.87
N ASP A 193 6.11 -3.84 -13.05
CA ASP A 193 5.26 -4.25 -14.17
C ASP A 193 4.42 -5.49 -13.82
N GLN A 194 5.03 -6.50 -13.18
CA GLN A 194 4.34 -7.70 -12.72
C GLN A 194 3.25 -7.39 -11.69
N ILE A 195 3.57 -6.56 -10.69
CA ILE A 195 2.60 -6.19 -9.65
C ILE A 195 1.41 -5.45 -10.25
N MET A 196 1.66 -4.51 -11.17
CA MET A 196 0.60 -3.74 -11.81
C MET A 196 -0.31 -4.63 -12.66
N GLU A 197 0.28 -5.49 -13.51
CA GLU A 197 -0.47 -6.41 -14.37
C GLU A 197 -1.41 -7.30 -13.54
N GLU A 198 -0.88 -7.93 -12.50
CA GLU A 198 -1.66 -8.83 -11.64
C GLU A 198 -2.74 -8.07 -10.86
N ALA A 199 -2.40 -6.92 -10.27
CA ALA A 199 -3.36 -6.10 -9.51
C ALA A 199 -4.51 -5.58 -10.39
N HIS A 200 -4.21 -5.17 -11.63
CA HIS A 200 -5.22 -4.69 -12.58
C HIS A 200 -6.16 -5.81 -13.00
N GLN A 201 -5.61 -6.99 -13.30
CA GLN A 201 -6.42 -8.16 -13.62
C GLN A 201 -7.38 -8.49 -12.47
N MET A 202 -6.85 -8.60 -11.24
CA MET A 202 -7.68 -8.92 -10.07
C MET A 202 -8.74 -7.85 -9.80
N ARG A 203 -8.38 -6.56 -9.90
CA ARG A 203 -9.33 -5.45 -9.77
C ARG A 203 -10.49 -5.63 -10.75
N ASP A 204 -10.20 -5.86 -12.02
CA ASP A 204 -11.22 -5.92 -13.06
C ASP A 204 -12.16 -7.12 -12.85
N GLU A 205 -11.61 -8.30 -12.52
CA GLU A 205 -12.40 -9.50 -12.17
C GLU A 205 -13.31 -9.28 -10.95
N ILE A 206 -12.82 -8.56 -9.93
CA ILE A 206 -13.60 -8.25 -8.73
C ILE A 206 -14.71 -7.25 -9.06
N LEU A 207 -14.40 -6.19 -9.80
CA LEU A 207 -15.37 -5.17 -10.18
C LEU A 207 -16.46 -5.73 -11.09
N GLU A 208 -16.13 -6.63 -12.00
CA GLU A 208 -17.10 -7.36 -12.82
C GLU A 208 -18.11 -8.10 -11.92
N LYS A 209 -17.63 -8.94 -10.99
CA LYS A 209 -18.50 -9.65 -10.03
C LYS A 209 -19.35 -8.72 -9.18
N VAL A 210 -18.79 -7.59 -8.74
CA VAL A 210 -19.53 -6.58 -7.95
C VAL A 210 -20.66 -5.98 -8.79
N TYR A 211 -20.37 -5.54 -10.02
CA TYR A 211 -21.38 -4.92 -10.88
C TYR A 211 -22.44 -5.91 -11.37
N GLU A 212 -22.09 -7.16 -11.63
CA GLU A 212 -23.05 -8.22 -11.92
C GLU A 212 -24.04 -8.40 -10.78
N PHE A 213 -23.55 -8.53 -9.54
CA PHE A 213 -24.42 -8.66 -8.36
C PHE A 213 -25.30 -7.43 -8.13
N LEU A 214 -24.77 -6.22 -8.35
CA LEU A 214 -25.54 -4.98 -8.15
C LEU A 214 -26.63 -4.76 -9.21
N ARG A 215 -26.54 -5.45 -10.35
CA ARG A 215 -27.49 -5.36 -11.47
C ARG A 215 -28.46 -6.55 -11.55
N SER A 216 -28.25 -7.60 -10.77
CA SER A 216 -29.15 -8.75 -10.64
C SER A 216 -30.33 -8.46 -9.73
#